data_AF-A0A4S8WSG5-F1
#
_entry.id   AF-A0A4S8WSG5-F1
#
_cell.length_a   1.000
_cell.length_b   1.000
_cell.length_c   1.000
_cell.angle_alpha   90.00
_cell.angle_beta   90.00
_cell.angle_gamma   90.00
#
_symmetry.space_group_name_H-M   'P 1'
#
loop_
_entity.id
_entity.type
_entity.pdbx_description
1 polymer ?
#
loop_
_entity_poly.entity_id
_entity_poly.type
_entity_poly.pdbx_seq_one_letter_code
_entity_poly.pdbx_strand_id
1 'polypeptide(L)'
;SSKQPTTARATNARTSTFYLPDTNHPTSAKNTAMNKEKNQTLFGGSRSWKAEDWTASDDRVRGGKSQSFLECHNSTGRFHGNLDIQTLGGAGFASQRTTGEDRSWDLSAYAGIVLDIAEADDKRYTFILKDELLPRNPDNGREQATISWEYDFKPCFGESSLEKGGLVFVPWSGLKPTYRGKEKEHADPINLKTIKRMSIMMRSFFGDQEGPFSLTLRSISAATSSPVEPGRLEQGAARSAASNTNRWTWYRQSFTVSGFEQLNLIER
;
A
#
# COMPACT_ATOMS: atom_id res chain seq x y z
N SER A 1 -56.85 46.89 74.04
CA SER A 1 -55.92 47.46 75.04
C SER A 1 -54.50 47.03 74.70
N SER A 2 -53.54 47.97 74.76
CA SER A 2 -52.06 47.89 74.57
C SER A 2 -51.52 47.26 73.26
N LYS A 3 -50.98 48.04 72.29
CA LYS A 3 -49.64 48.72 72.16
C LYS A 3 -48.45 47.80 71.80
N GLN A 4 -47.79 48.14 70.68
CA GLN A 4 -46.59 47.62 70.00
C GLN A 4 -45.26 47.69 70.82
N PRO A 5 -44.15 47.01 70.41
CA PRO A 5 -43.11 47.63 69.53
C PRO A 5 -42.36 46.73 68.49
N THR A 6 -42.20 47.28 67.28
CA THR A 6 -41.02 47.44 66.35
C THR A 6 -39.85 46.44 66.13
N THR A 7 -39.63 46.15 64.81
CA THR A 7 -38.38 46.09 63.96
C THR A 7 -37.26 45.06 64.25
N ALA A 8 -36.50 44.46 63.31
CA ALA A 8 -36.49 44.36 61.84
C ALA A 8 -35.42 43.31 61.38
N ARG A 9 -35.59 42.82 60.14
CA ARG A 9 -34.58 42.36 59.14
C ARG A 9 -33.91 40.97 59.29
N ALA A 10 -34.23 40.07 58.36
CA ALA A 10 -33.29 39.46 57.41
C ALA A 10 -34.04 38.45 56.51
N THR A 11 -34.08 38.74 55.21
CA THR A 11 -34.55 37.86 54.13
C THR A 11 -33.50 36.81 53.80
N ASN A 12 -33.88 35.52 53.73
CA ASN A 12 -33.18 34.49 52.96
C ASN A 12 -34.22 33.50 52.41
N ALA A 13 -34.52 33.62 51.12
CA ALA A 13 -35.40 32.72 50.38
C ALA A 13 -34.58 31.64 49.64
N ARG A 14 -35.21 30.48 49.52
CA ARG A 14 -34.65 29.15 49.24
C ARG A 14 -34.11 28.97 47.82
N THR A 15 -33.06 28.17 47.74
CA THR A 15 -32.45 27.56 46.56
C THR A 15 -33.40 26.62 45.81
N SER A 16 -33.46 26.74 44.48
CA SER A 16 -33.36 25.61 43.53
C SER A 16 -33.28 26.17 42.10
N THR A 17 -32.12 26.07 41.46
CA THR A 17 -31.89 26.59 40.11
C THR A 17 -32.19 25.50 39.09
N PHE A 18 -33.22 25.71 38.26
CA PHE A 18 -33.47 24.96 37.05
C PHE A 18 -32.72 25.61 35.88
N TYR A 19 -32.02 24.82 35.07
CA TYR A 19 -31.49 25.24 33.77
C TYR A 19 -32.03 24.32 32.69
N LEU A 20 -32.67 24.93 31.67
CA LEU A 20 -32.94 24.36 30.35
C LEU A 20 -32.91 25.51 29.32
N PRO A 21 -32.67 25.18 28.04
CA PRO A 21 -31.51 25.66 27.31
C PRO A 21 -31.86 26.87 26.45
N ASP A 22 -30.86 27.66 26.05
CA ASP A 22 -31.02 28.52 24.90
C ASP A 22 -29.84 28.49 23.93
N THR A 23 -30.26 28.39 22.69
CA THR A 23 -29.53 28.23 21.44
C THR A 23 -28.89 29.54 21.00
N ASN A 24 -27.73 29.47 20.34
CA ASN A 24 -27.52 30.14 19.05
C ASN A 24 -26.20 29.71 18.40
N HIS A 25 -26.34 29.09 17.24
CA HIS A 25 -25.30 28.92 16.24
C HIS A 25 -24.80 30.28 15.75
N PRO A 26 -23.52 30.34 15.34
CA PRO A 26 -23.28 30.63 13.93
C PRO A 26 -22.47 29.52 13.25
N THR A 27 -22.85 29.28 12.01
CA THR A 27 -22.19 28.51 10.96
C THR A 27 -20.77 29.00 10.68
N SER A 28 -19.88 28.08 10.29
CA SER A 28 -18.93 28.24 9.17
C SER A 28 -17.85 27.17 9.23
N ALA A 29 -17.98 26.12 8.43
CA ALA A 29 -17.05 25.78 7.35
C ALA A 29 -15.57 26.22 7.46
N LYS A 30 -14.91 26.09 8.61
CA LYS A 30 -13.49 26.43 8.79
C LYS A 30 -12.62 25.33 9.39
N ASN A 31 -13.18 24.18 9.75
CA ASN A 31 -12.39 23.02 10.20
C ASN A 31 -12.25 21.91 9.14
N THR A 32 -12.79 22.10 7.92
CA THR A 32 -12.70 21.11 6.83
C THR A 32 -11.59 21.43 5.81
N ALA A 33 -10.73 22.40 6.10
CA ALA A 33 -9.66 22.83 5.19
C ALA A 33 -8.30 22.99 5.91
N MET A 34 -7.89 22.01 6.73
CA MET A 34 -6.52 21.94 7.24
C MET A 34 -6.06 20.50 7.43
N ASN A 35 -5.81 19.82 6.32
CA ASN A 35 -4.61 19.00 6.14
C ASN A 35 -4.52 18.70 4.65
N LYS A 36 -3.69 19.45 3.94
CA LYS A 36 -3.09 18.93 2.70
C LYS A 36 -2.20 17.79 3.19
N GLU A 37 -2.74 16.58 3.27
CA GLU A 37 -2.07 15.45 3.92
C GLU A 37 -0.70 15.27 3.29
N LYS A 38 0.33 15.34 4.13
CA LYS A 38 1.70 15.01 3.72
C LYS A 38 1.75 13.50 3.47
N ASN A 39 2.60 13.06 2.54
CA ASN A 39 2.87 11.63 2.35
C ASN A 39 3.15 10.95 3.69
N GLN A 40 2.55 9.79 3.91
CA GLN A 40 2.67 9.03 5.15
C GLN A 40 3.63 7.86 4.95
N THR A 41 4.74 7.86 5.68
CA THR A 41 5.62 6.69 5.74
C THR A 41 4.94 5.56 6.51
N LEU A 42 4.82 4.39 5.90
CA LEU A 42 4.20 3.21 6.47
C LEU A 42 5.25 2.30 7.10
N PHE A 43 6.36 2.08 6.39
CA PHE A 43 7.51 1.27 6.82
C PHE A 43 8.82 1.90 6.35
N GLY A 44 9.91 1.73 7.11
CA GLY A 44 11.19 2.35 6.78
C GLY A 44 11.16 3.87 6.96
N GLY A 45 12.06 4.56 6.27
CA GLY A 45 12.14 6.03 6.31
C GLY A 45 12.14 6.58 7.74
N SER A 46 11.21 7.49 8.05
CA SER A 46 11.06 8.09 9.38
C SER A 46 10.54 7.14 10.46
N ARG A 47 10.00 5.97 10.10
CA ARG A 47 9.51 4.94 11.03
C ARG A 47 10.51 3.82 11.31
N SER A 48 11.64 3.83 10.59
CA SER A 48 12.61 2.73 10.52
C SER A 48 11.98 1.40 10.06
N TRP A 49 12.82 0.43 9.73
CA TRP A 49 12.37 -0.93 9.47
C TRP A 49 12.43 -1.76 10.75
N LYS A 50 11.43 -2.62 10.95
CA LYS A 50 11.39 -3.59 12.05
C LYS A 50 11.10 -4.97 11.49
N ALA A 51 11.97 -5.94 11.76
CA ALA A 51 11.80 -7.29 11.23
C ALA A 51 10.53 -7.96 11.77
N GLU A 52 10.15 -7.69 13.02
CA GLU A 52 8.93 -8.19 13.67
C GLU A 52 7.61 -7.73 13.02
N ASP A 53 7.66 -6.65 12.23
CA ASP A 53 6.49 -6.20 11.46
C ASP A 53 6.19 -7.11 10.28
N TRP A 54 7.09 -8.05 9.94
CA TRP A 54 7.01 -8.87 8.74
C TRP A 54 7.26 -10.35 9.03
N THR A 55 6.65 -11.20 8.23
CA THR A 55 6.82 -12.64 8.35
C THR A 55 6.67 -13.34 7.02
N ALA A 56 7.40 -14.45 6.86
CA ALA A 56 7.41 -15.25 5.66
C ALA A 56 6.02 -15.85 5.37
N SER A 57 5.68 -15.88 4.09
CA SER A 57 4.52 -16.56 3.52
C SER A 57 4.93 -17.19 2.20
N ASP A 58 5.80 -18.18 2.28
CA ASP A 58 6.37 -18.84 1.10
C ASP A 58 5.51 -20.06 0.66
N ASP A 59 5.79 -20.57 -0.54
CA ASP A 59 5.11 -21.74 -1.11
C ASP A 59 5.28 -23.06 -0.34
N ARG A 60 6.09 -23.08 0.71
CA ARG A 60 6.30 -24.20 1.65
C ARG A 60 5.00 -24.74 2.23
N VAL A 61 3.99 -23.89 2.41
CA VAL A 61 2.64 -24.30 2.87
C VAL A 61 1.92 -25.23 1.88
N ARG A 62 2.42 -25.32 0.65
CA ARG A 62 1.96 -26.22 -0.42
C ARG A 62 3.02 -27.26 -0.81
N GLY A 63 4.06 -27.42 0.01
CA GLY A 63 5.18 -28.34 -0.24
C GLY A 63 6.28 -27.79 -1.14
N GLY A 64 6.27 -26.49 -1.47
CA GLY A 64 7.35 -25.83 -2.20
C GLY A 64 8.62 -25.66 -1.35
N LYS A 65 9.71 -25.24 -2.01
CA LYS A 65 11.04 -25.05 -1.39
C LYS A 65 11.54 -23.62 -1.46
N SER A 66 10.71 -22.67 -1.89
CA SER A 66 11.09 -21.27 -1.88
C SER A 66 11.22 -20.77 -0.45
N GLN A 67 12.11 -19.80 -0.24
CA GLN A 67 12.33 -19.21 1.07
C GLN A 67 12.64 -17.73 0.93
N SER A 68 12.01 -16.91 1.77
CA SER A 68 12.28 -15.49 1.86
C SER A 68 12.61 -15.04 3.27
N PHE A 69 13.28 -13.90 3.34
CA PHE A 69 13.67 -13.21 4.57
C PHE A 69 13.48 -11.71 4.41
N LEU A 70 13.20 -11.02 5.52
CA LEU A 70 13.30 -9.57 5.62
C LEU A 70 14.35 -9.22 6.67
N GLU A 71 15.45 -8.62 6.24
CA GLU A 71 16.50 -8.12 7.13
C GLU A 71 16.46 -6.61 7.22
N CYS A 72 16.60 -6.08 8.43
CA CYS A 72 16.65 -4.64 8.66
C CYS A 72 18.11 -4.24 8.91
N HIS A 73 18.66 -3.41 8.03
CA HIS A 73 20.04 -2.91 8.15
C HIS A 73 20.04 -1.39 8.04
N ASN A 74 20.66 -0.72 9.01
CA ASN A 74 20.69 0.75 9.12
C ASN A 74 19.27 1.35 9.06
N SER A 75 18.93 1.94 7.91
CA SER A 75 17.66 2.59 7.59
C SER A 75 16.88 1.90 6.47
N THR A 76 17.24 0.65 6.12
CA THR A 76 16.66 -0.09 4.99
C THR A 76 16.14 -1.46 5.41
N GLY A 77 15.17 -1.96 4.66
CA GLY A 77 14.64 -3.31 4.77
C GLY A 77 14.97 -4.07 3.49
N ARG A 78 15.71 -5.16 3.61
CA ARG A 78 16.11 -6.02 2.49
C ARG A 78 15.23 -7.26 2.47
N PHE A 79 14.39 -7.35 1.45
CA PHE A 79 13.64 -8.55 1.10
C PHE A 79 14.49 -9.41 0.17
N HIS A 80 14.85 -10.62 0.61
CA HIS A 80 15.75 -11.49 -0.16
C HIS A 80 15.47 -12.97 0.10
N GLY A 81 16.07 -13.83 -0.72
CA GLY A 81 15.93 -15.28 -0.56
C GLY A 81 16.22 -16.04 -1.84
N ASN A 82 15.63 -17.23 -1.97
CA ASN A 82 15.72 -18.07 -3.15
C ASN A 82 14.33 -18.54 -3.58
N LEU A 83 14.02 -18.37 -4.85
CA LEU A 83 12.81 -18.85 -5.49
C LEU A 83 13.09 -20.20 -6.16
N ASP A 84 12.45 -21.26 -5.67
CA ASP A 84 12.49 -22.58 -6.30
C ASP A 84 11.22 -22.79 -7.12
N ILE A 85 11.38 -23.09 -8.41
CA ILE A 85 10.25 -23.35 -9.30
C ILE A 85 10.14 -24.83 -9.68
N GLN A 86 11.18 -25.62 -9.41
CA GLN A 86 11.24 -27.02 -9.84
C GLN A 86 10.31 -27.90 -9.01
N THR A 87 10.22 -27.66 -7.69
CA THR A 87 9.43 -28.51 -6.78
C THR A 87 7.94 -28.51 -7.12
N LEU A 88 7.41 -27.39 -7.63
CA LEU A 88 6.00 -27.24 -7.97
C LEU A 88 5.78 -27.12 -9.50
N GLY A 89 6.69 -27.66 -10.31
CA GLY A 89 6.50 -27.80 -11.76
C GLY A 89 6.40 -26.47 -12.51
N GLY A 90 7.31 -25.54 -12.24
CA GLY A 90 7.34 -24.19 -12.82
C GLY A 90 6.60 -23.14 -11.99
N ALA A 91 5.77 -23.55 -11.03
CA ALA A 91 5.18 -22.65 -10.04
C ALA A 91 6.14 -22.43 -8.86
N GLY A 92 6.06 -21.27 -8.23
CA GLY A 92 6.81 -20.98 -7.00
C GLY A 92 6.58 -19.55 -6.55
N PHE A 93 6.63 -19.31 -5.24
CA PHE A 93 6.65 -17.96 -4.68
C PHE A 93 7.34 -17.92 -3.32
N ALA A 94 8.05 -16.82 -3.10
CA ALA A 94 8.63 -16.44 -1.82
C ALA A 94 8.10 -15.03 -1.48
N SER A 95 7.54 -14.83 -0.28
CA SER A 95 6.96 -13.53 0.08
C SER A 95 7.09 -13.20 1.55
N GLN A 96 7.19 -11.91 1.84
CA GLN A 96 7.09 -11.34 3.18
C GLN A 96 5.82 -10.52 3.27
N ARG A 97 5.04 -10.72 4.33
CA ARG A 97 3.81 -9.96 4.59
C ARG A 97 3.83 -9.35 5.98
N THR A 98 3.08 -8.27 6.18
CA THR A 98 2.96 -7.63 7.48
C THR A 98 2.33 -8.57 8.52
N THR A 99 2.86 -8.58 9.74
CA THR A 99 2.32 -9.34 10.88
C THR A 99 1.07 -8.68 11.46
N GLY A 100 0.34 -9.40 12.31
CA GLY A 100 -0.89 -8.92 12.96
C GLY A 100 -2.13 -9.11 12.10
N GLU A 101 -3.22 -9.54 12.74
CA GLU A 101 -4.52 -9.72 12.09
C GLU A 101 -5.46 -8.52 12.33
N ASP A 102 -5.21 -7.74 13.37
CA ASP A 102 -6.02 -6.57 13.76
C ASP A 102 -5.51 -5.25 13.16
N ARG A 103 -4.43 -5.28 12.36
CA ARG A 103 -3.90 -4.07 11.72
C ARG A 103 -4.93 -3.50 10.75
N SER A 104 -5.01 -2.18 10.69
CA SER A 104 -5.88 -1.46 9.76
C SER A 104 -5.21 -0.15 9.38
N TRP A 105 -5.07 0.08 8.07
CA TRP A 105 -4.63 1.36 7.52
C TRP A 105 -5.76 1.98 6.73
N ASP A 106 -6.10 3.23 7.05
CA ASP A 106 -6.93 4.07 6.19
C ASP A 106 -6.01 4.78 5.18
N LEU A 107 -6.07 4.33 3.94
CA LEU A 107 -5.32 4.88 2.81
C LEU A 107 -6.23 5.63 1.83
N SER A 108 -7.49 5.89 2.19
CA SER A 108 -8.51 6.43 1.28
C SER A 108 -8.24 7.87 0.82
N ALA A 109 -7.43 8.62 1.57
CA ALA A 109 -7.03 9.99 1.22
C ALA A 109 -5.80 10.08 0.30
N TYR A 110 -5.15 8.94 -0.01
CA TYR A 110 -3.93 8.91 -0.82
C TYR A 110 -4.23 8.51 -2.27
N ALA A 111 -3.30 8.82 -3.17
CA ALA A 111 -3.38 8.47 -4.59
C ALA A 111 -2.73 7.11 -4.92
N GLY A 112 -1.85 6.61 -4.05
CA GLY A 112 -1.13 5.36 -4.26
C GLY A 112 -0.06 5.10 -3.21
N ILE A 113 0.68 4.01 -3.41
CA ILE A 113 1.87 3.65 -2.64
C ILE A 113 3.13 4.05 -3.42
N VAL A 114 4.14 4.55 -2.71
CA VAL A 114 5.50 4.73 -3.22
C VAL A 114 6.40 3.70 -2.54
N LEU A 115 7.08 2.90 -3.36
CA LEU A 115 8.19 2.04 -2.95
C LEU A 115 9.49 2.78 -3.29
N ASP A 116 10.23 3.16 -2.26
CA ASP A 116 11.54 3.79 -2.42
C ASP A 116 12.64 2.72 -2.36
N ILE A 117 13.18 2.38 -3.52
CA ILE A 117 14.10 1.26 -3.70
C ILE A 117 15.53 1.78 -3.59
N ALA A 118 16.31 1.22 -2.67
CA ALA A 118 17.73 1.51 -2.51
C ALA A 118 18.59 0.73 -3.52
N GLU A 119 18.27 -0.55 -3.67
CA GLU A 119 19.03 -1.49 -4.48
C GLU A 119 18.10 -2.64 -4.87
N ALA A 120 18.29 -3.17 -6.07
CA ALA A 120 17.59 -4.37 -6.52
C ALA A 120 18.44 -5.13 -7.52
N ASP A 121 18.15 -6.41 -7.64
CA ASP A 121 18.55 -7.21 -8.78
C ASP A 121 17.64 -6.96 -10.01
N ASP A 122 17.82 -7.76 -11.06
CA ASP A 122 17.06 -7.66 -12.31
C ASP A 122 15.74 -8.49 -12.28
N LYS A 123 15.25 -8.88 -11.10
CA LYS A 123 14.04 -9.69 -10.96
C LYS A 123 12.77 -8.83 -10.97
N ARG A 124 11.64 -9.48 -11.29
CA ARG A 124 10.31 -8.89 -11.15
C ARG A 124 9.72 -9.23 -9.79
N TYR A 125 9.08 -8.26 -9.18
CA TYR A 125 8.48 -8.34 -7.85
C TYR A 125 6.99 -7.98 -7.93
N THR A 126 6.23 -8.39 -6.92
CA THR A 126 4.83 -8.03 -6.77
C THR A 126 4.63 -7.35 -5.42
N PHE A 127 4.00 -6.17 -5.42
CA PHE A 127 3.46 -5.55 -4.21
C PHE A 127 1.99 -5.95 -4.08
N ILE A 128 1.57 -6.33 -2.86
CA ILE A 128 0.25 -6.90 -2.63
C ILE A 128 -0.43 -6.18 -1.48
N LEU A 129 -1.70 -5.80 -1.66
CA LEU A 129 -2.59 -5.35 -0.60
C LEU A 129 -3.70 -6.37 -0.36
N LYS A 130 -4.15 -6.47 0.88
CA LYS A 130 -5.44 -7.07 1.24
C LYS A 130 -6.22 -6.10 2.11
N ASP A 131 -7.48 -5.91 1.79
CA ASP A 131 -8.48 -5.14 2.54
C ASP A 131 -9.38 -6.03 3.41
N GLU A 132 -9.28 -7.35 3.24
CA GLU A 132 -9.99 -8.34 4.03
C GLU A 132 -9.07 -9.49 4.47
N LEU A 133 -9.22 -9.87 5.74
CA LEU A 133 -8.68 -11.09 6.31
C LEU A 133 -9.82 -11.87 6.95
N LEU A 134 -9.95 -13.15 6.60
CA LEU A 134 -10.90 -14.05 7.22
C LEU A 134 -10.30 -14.67 8.48
N PRO A 135 -11.12 -15.06 9.47
CA PRO A 135 -10.66 -15.87 10.59
C PRO A 135 -9.89 -17.10 10.11
N ARG A 136 -8.98 -17.62 10.94
CA ARG A 136 -8.32 -18.89 10.61
C ARG A 136 -9.35 -19.98 10.40
N ASN A 137 -9.08 -20.90 9.48
CA ASN A 137 -9.94 -22.03 9.22
C ASN A 137 -10.12 -22.82 10.54
N PRO A 138 -11.36 -23.06 10.99
CA PRO A 138 -11.61 -23.68 12.30
C PRO A 138 -11.15 -25.13 12.38
N ASP A 139 -11.07 -25.84 11.25
CA ASP A 139 -10.74 -27.27 11.20
C ASP A 139 -9.24 -27.53 11.24
N ASN A 140 -8.44 -26.69 10.56
CA ASN A 140 -6.99 -26.92 10.40
C ASN A 140 -6.11 -25.74 10.84
N GLY A 141 -6.71 -24.66 11.32
CA GLY A 141 -6.02 -23.46 11.82
C GLY A 141 -5.26 -22.66 10.75
N ARG A 142 -5.39 -23.00 9.46
CA ARG A 142 -4.69 -22.32 8.36
C ARG A 142 -5.34 -21.00 8.02
N GLU A 143 -4.52 -20.06 7.53
CA GLU A 143 -5.01 -18.82 6.95
C GLU A 143 -5.89 -19.12 5.74
N GLN A 144 -7.07 -18.48 5.69
CA GLN A 144 -7.99 -18.63 4.57
C GLN A 144 -7.64 -17.66 3.44
N ALA A 145 -7.96 -18.06 2.20
CA ALA A 145 -7.68 -17.23 1.03
C ALA A 145 -8.77 -16.15 0.87
N THR A 146 -8.32 -14.90 0.68
CA THR A 146 -9.12 -13.73 0.31
C THR A 146 -8.61 -13.16 -1.01
N ILE A 147 -9.28 -12.12 -1.54
CA ILE A 147 -8.77 -11.36 -2.69
C ILE A 147 -7.42 -10.72 -2.32
N SER A 148 -6.47 -10.79 -3.25
CA SER A 148 -5.20 -10.09 -3.18
C SER A 148 -5.17 -9.05 -4.29
N TRP A 149 -4.81 -7.82 -3.95
CA TRP A 149 -4.69 -6.72 -4.90
C TRP A 149 -3.22 -6.56 -5.26
N GLU A 150 -2.84 -6.98 -6.46
CA GLU A 150 -1.46 -7.18 -6.86
C GLU A 150 -0.99 -6.12 -7.87
N TYR A 151 0.25 -5.66 -7.71
CA TYR A 151 0.95 -4.84 -8.69
C TYR A 151 2.34 -5.40 -8.95
N ASP A 152 2.55 -5.88 -10.18
CA ASP A 152 3.85 -6.36 -10.63
C ASP A 152 4.74 -5.21 -11.10
N PHE A 153 5.99 -5.20 -10.64
CA PHE A 153 6.99 -4.21 -11.00
C PHE A 153 8.38 -4.84 -11.15
N LYS A 154 9.24 -4.19 -11.92
CA LYS A 154 10.64 -4.51 -12.10
C LYS A 154 11.42 -3.24 -11.78
N PRO A 155 12.28 -3.24 -10.77
CA PRO A 155 13.10 -2.07 -10.46
C PRO A 155 13.98 -1.74 -11.69
N CYS A 156 13.86 -0.52 -12.21
CA CYS A 156 14.70 -0.05 -13.31
C CYS A 156 15.53 1.11 -12.78
N PHE A 157 16.85 1.06 -12.84
CA PHE A 157 17.70 2.17 -12.41
C PHE A 157 18.25 2.91 -13.62
N GLY A 158 18.32 4.24 -13.54
CA GLY A 158 18.92 5.04 -14.61
C GLY A 158 20.42 4.79 -14.73
N GLU A 159 20.99 5.05 -15.93
CA GLU A 159 22.41 4.84 -16.23
C GLU A 159 23.36 5.75 -15.41
N SER A 160 22.83 6.79 -14.76
CA SER A 160 23.61 7.74 -13.97
C SER A 160 23.96 7.17 -12.60
N SER A 161 25.22 6.73 -12.47
CA SER A 161 25.87 6.07 -11.33
C SER A 161 25.93 6.84 -9.99
N LEU A 162 25.25 7.99 -9.86
CA LEU A 162 25.37 8.87 -8.69
C LEU A 162 24.37 8.56 -7.57
N GLU A 163 23.20 7.97 -7.85
CA GLU A 163 22.29 7.42 -6.85
C GLU A 163 21.87 6.01 -7.26
N LYS A 164 22.29 4.98 -6.52
CA LYS A 164 21.73 3.64 -6.67
C LYS A 164 20.29 3.65 -6.15
N GLY A 165 19.34 3.15 -6.95
CA GLY A 165 17.94 3.06 -6.56
C GLY A 165 16.96 3.84 -7.43
N GLY A 166 15.68 3.77 -7.10
CA GLY A 166 14.58 4.39 -7.86
C GLY A 166 13.26 4.37 -7.11
N LEU A 167 12.28 5.12 -7.61
CA LEU A 167 10.93 5.17 -7.05
C LEU A 167 9.93 4.43 -7.94
N VAL A 168 9.21 3.48 -7.35
CA VAL A 168 8.05 2.84 -7.97
C VAL A 168 6.78 3.40 -7.35
N PHE A 169 5.91 3.98 -8.17
CA PHE A 169 4.57 4.39 -7.76
C PHE A 169 3.55 3.34 -8.15
N VAL A 170 2.79 2.87 -7.16
CA VAL A 170 1.69 1.92 -7.30
C VAL A 170 0.38 2.69 -7.20
N PRO A 171 -0.23 3.08 -8.34
CA PRO A 171 -1.55 3.70 -8.33
C PRO A 171 -2.62 2.67 -7.96
N TRP A 172 -3.71 3.10 -7.31
CA TRP A 172 -4.83 2.21 -6.98
C TRP A 172 -5.44 1.54 -8.22
N SER A 173 -5.54 2.26 -9.33
CA SER A 173 -6.03 1.74 -10.60
C SER A 173 -5.09 0.72 -11.27
N GLY A 174 -3.85 0.61 -10.81
CA GLY A 174 -2.89 -0.39 -11.29
C GLY A 174 -3.00 -1.74 -10.56
N LEU A 175 -3.68 -1.79 -9.41
CA LEU A 175 -3.84 -3.00 -8.62
C LEU A 175 -4.82 -3.96 -9.32
N LYS A 176 -4.37 -5.18 -9.59
CA LYS A 176 -5.18 -6.24 -10.17
C LYS A 176 -5.71 -7.17 -9.06
N PRO A 177 -7.02 -7.41 -8.98
CA PRO A 177 -7.57 -8.37 -8.03
C PRO A 177 -7.26 -9.80 -8.46
N THR A 178 -6.73 -10.60 -7.55
CA THR A 178 -6.47 -12.02 -7.76
C THR A 178 -7.07 -12.86 -6.63
N TYR A 179 -7.46 -14.10 -6.95
CA TYR A 179 -7.80 -15.12 -5.98
C TYR A 179 -6.93 -16.36 -6.22
N ARG A 180 -6.06 -16.68 -5.24
CA ARG A 180 -5.11 -17.80 -5.34
C ARG A 180 -4.25 -17.76 -6.61
N GLY A 181 -3.77 -16.56 -6.98
CA GLY A 181 -2.89 -16.34 -8.13
C GLY A 181 -3.59 -16.28 -9.49
N LYS A 182 -4.92 -16.30 -9.53
CA LYS A 182 -5.72 -16.10 -10.75
C LYS A 182 -6.42 -14.75 -10.70
N GLU A 183 -6.33 -13.98 -11.78
CA GLU A 183 -7.03 -12.70 -11.90
C GLU A 183 -8.55 -12.88 -11.78
N LYS A 184 -9.22 -11.92 -11.13
CA LYS A 184 -10.67 -11.90 -10.93
C LYS A 184 -11.25 -10.64 -11.57
N GLU A 185 -11.72 -10.74 -12.81
CA GLU A 185 -12.20 -9.61 -13.61
C GLU A 185 -13.36 -8.82 -12.96
N HIS A 186 -14.16 -9.48 -12.11
CA HIS A 186 -15.34 -8.88 -11.47
C HIS A 186 -15.21 -8.85 -9.94
N ALA A 187 -14.15 -8.24 -9.42
CA ALA A 187 -14.02 -7.95 -8.00
C ALA A 187 -14.65 -6.59 -7.66
N ASP A 188 -15.25 -6.49 -6.48
CA ASP A 188 -15.59 -5.18 -5.91
C ASP A 188 -14.31 -4.34 -5.75
N PRO A 189 -14.37 -3.00 -5.86
CA PRO A 189 -13.19 -2.15 -5.68
C PRO A 189 -12.54 -2.35 -4.31
N ILE A 190 -11.21 -2.25 -4.26
CA ILE A 190 -10.44 -2.33 -3.01
C ILE A 190 -10.95 -1.31 -1.98
N ASN A 191 -11.24 -1.76 -0.77
CA ASN A 191 -11.61 -0.89 0.33
C ASN A 191 -10.38 -0.27 0.99
N LEU A 192 -9.97 0.90 0.48
CA LEU A 192 -8.80 1.65 0.96
C LEU A 192 -8.92 2.13 2.41
N LYS A 193 -10.12 2.17 3.01
CA LYS A 193 -10.29 2.61 4.40
C LYS A 193 -9.82 1.58 5.41
N THR A 194 -9.74 0.32 5.00
CA THR A 194 -9.46 -0.80 5.91
C THR A 194 -8.46 -1.77 5.30
N ILE A 195 -7.33 -1.27 4.80
CA ILE A 195 -6.24 -2.15 4.38
C ILE A 195 -5.77 -2.93 5.61
N LYS A 196 -5.72 -4.25 5.50
CA LYS A 196 -5.38 -5.19 6.58
C LYS A 196 -3.98 -5.76 6.47
N ARG A 197 -3.45 -5.87 5.24
CA ARG A 197 -2.16 -6.51 5.02
C ARG A 197 -1.44 -5.94 3.80
N MET A 198 -0.13 -5.82 3.92
CA MET A 198 0.77 -5.48 2.81
C MET A 198 1.78 -6.62 2.64
N SER A 199 2.14 -6.94 1.41
CA SER A 199 3.14 -7.97 1.12
C SER A 199 4.06 -7.57 -0.03
N ILE A 200 5.28 -8.10 -0.01
CA ILE A 200 6.23 -8.06 -1.12
C ILE A 200 6.56 -9.49 -1.49
N MET A 201 6.51 -9.79 -2.77
CA MET A 201 6.63 -11.15 -3.28
C MET A 201 7.58 -11.23 -4.47
N MET A 202 8.34 -12.32 -4.50
CA MET A 202 9.05 -12.84 -5.66
C MET A 202 8.29 -14.10 -6.11
N ARG A 203 7.84 -14.15 -7.37
CA ARG A 203 7.08 -15.30 -7.91
C ARG A 203 7.66 -15.77 -9.23
N SER A 204 7.37 -17.00 -9.62
CA SER A 204 7.95 -17.58 -10.84
C SER A 204 7.43 -16.99 -12.14
N PHE A 205 6.24 -16.38 -12.11
CA PHE A 205 5.48 -16.06 -13.32
C PHE A 205 5.35 -17.28 -14.26
N PHE A 206 5.14 -18.47 -13.68
CA PHE A 206 5.01 -19.73 -14.40
C PHE A 206 6.24 -20.13 -15.25
N GLY A 207 7.44 -19.83 -14.74
CA GLY A 207 8.70 -20.32 -15.30
C GLY A 207 9.63 -19.23 -15.82
N ASP A 208 9.17 -17.98 -15.86
CA ASP A 208 9.98 -16.86 -16.37
C ASP A 208 11.17 -16.49 -15.47
N GLN A 209 11.11 -16.80 -14.17
CA GLN A 209 12.17 -16.47 -13.24
C GLN A 209 12.28 -17.45 -12.06
N GLU A 210 13.50 -17.71 -11.63
CA GLU A 210 13.86 -18.52 -10.45
C GLU A 210 15.18 -18.04 -9.85
N GLY A 211 15.63 -18.71 -8.77
CA GLY A 211 16.94 -18.52 -8.16
C GLY A 211 16.99 -17.43 -7.09
N PRO A 212 18.21 -16.96 -6.74
CA PRO A 212 18.38 -15.96 -5.71
C PRO A 212 17.76 -14.63 -6.13
N PHE A 213 17.21 -13.92 -5.14
CA PHE A 213 16.66 -12.58 -5.32
C PHE A 213 16.99 -11.66 -4.14
N SER A 214 17.05 -10.35 -4.39
CA SER A 214 17.29 -9.31 -3.40
C SER A 214 16.74 -7.95 -3.83
N LEU A 215 15.86 -7.39 -3.00
CA LEU A 215 15.27 -6.07 -3.12
C LEU A 215 15.43 -5.30 -1.79
N THR A 216 16.18 -4.21 -1.82
CA THR A 216 16.42 -3.35 -0.66
C THR A 216 15.59 -2.07 -0.77
N LEU A 217 14.77 -1.80 0.24
CA LEU A 217 13.86 -0.66 0.31
C LEU A 217 14.29 0.34 1.38
N ARG A 218 14.35 1.62 1.02
CA ARG A 218 14.43 2.73 1.97
C ARG A 218 13.11 2.92 2.70
N SER A 219 11.99 2.92 1.98
CA SER A 219 10.66 3.07 2.59
C SER A 219 9.52 2.53 1.73
N ILE A 220 8.39 2.27 2.40
CA ILE A 220 7.06 2.13 1.80
C ILE A 220 6.23 3.27 2.36
N SER A 221 5.65 4.10 1.50
CA SER A 221 4.88 5.28 1.90
C SER A 221 3.59 5.41 1.11
N ALA A 222 2.53 5.97 1.70
CA ALA A 222 1.34 6.41 0.99
C ALA A 222 1.54 7.85 0.51
N ALA A 223 1.24 8.13 -0.76
CA ALA A 223 1.46 9.43 -1.38
C ALA A 223 0.14 10.12 -1.76
N THR A 224 0.02 11.41 -1.47
CA THR A 224 -1.23 12.16 -1.71
C THR A 224 -1.42 12.64 -3.14
N SER A 225 -0.38 12.51 -3.97
CA SER A 225 -0.45 12.79 -5.40
C SER A 225 0.29 11.74 -6.19
N SER A 226 -0.20 11.49 -7.41
CA SER A 226 0.53 10.71 -8.39
C SER A 226 1.73 11.52 -8.89
N PRO A 227 2.90 10.91 -9.11
CA PRO A 227 4.02 11.56 -9.77
C PRO A 227 3.75 11.86 -11.25
N VAL A 228 2.66 11.31 -11.82
CA VAL A 228 2.18 11.69 -13.13
C VAL A 228 1.43 13.02 -12.99
N GLU A 229 2.09 14.11 -13.41
CA GLU A 229 1.45 15.42 -13.63
C GLU A 229 0.14 15.25 -14.41
N PRO A 230 -0.99 15.81 -13.95
CA PRO A 230 -2.24 15.78 -14.69
C PRO A 230 -2.12 16.62 -15.97
N GLY A 231 -1.86 15.96 -17.10
CA GLY A 231 -2.18 16.46 -18.43
C GLY A 231 -1.05 17.16 -19.20
N ARG A 232 -0.44 16.44 -20.15
CA ARG A 232 -0.03 17.06 -21.42
C ARG A 232 -0.52 16.19 -22.58
N LEU A 233 -1.82 16.32 -22.87
CA LEU A 233 -2.31 16.08 -24.22
C LEU A 233 -1.68 17.14 -25.13
N GLU A 234 -1.16 16.67 -26.25
CA GLU A 234 -0.58 17.35 -27.41
C GLU A 234 -0.46 18.88 -27.43
N GLN A 235 0.78 19.36 -27.66
CA GLN A 235 1.12 20.19 -28.83
C GLN A 235 2.64 20.40 -28.88
N GLY A 236 3.19 20.20 -30.08
CA GLY A 236 4.63 20.25 -30.33
C GLY A 236 5.24 21.65 -30.14
N ALA A 237 6.43 21.68 -29.56
CA ALA A 237 7.49 22.65 -29.84
C ALA A 237 8.75 22.24 -29.07
N ALA A 238 9.90 22.53 -29.67
CA ALA A 238 11.22 22.03 -29.30
C ALA A 238 11.76 22.50 -27.94
N ARG A 239 12.61 21.61 -27.39
CA ARG A 239 13.76 21.80 -26.47
C ARG A 239 13.75 23.01 -25.51
N SER A 240 13.86 22.69 -24.23
CA SER A 240 14.86 23.37 -23.37
C SER A 240 15.51 22.34 -22.44
N ALA A 241 16.83 22.40 -22.34
CA ALA A 241 17.64 21.58 -21.47
C ALA A 241 17.46 22.05 -20.01
N ALA A 242 16.70 21.30 -19.24
CA ALA A 242 16.74 21.36 -17.78
C ALA A 242 17.23 20.00 -17.28
N SER A 243 18.23 20.02 -16.39
CA SER A 243 18.84 18.84 -15.77
C SER A 243 17.77 17.99 -15.10
N ASN A 244 17.38 16.89 -15.73
CA ASN A 244 16.31 16.05 -15.24
C ASN A 244 16.89 14.96 -14.33
N THR A 245 17.11 15.28 -13.06
CA THR A 245 17.34 14.30 -11.99
C THR A 245 16.01 13.62 -11.63
N ASN A 246 15.39 12.95 -12.60
CA ASN A 246 14.09 12.34 -12.41
C ASN A 246 14.30 10.99 -11.69
N ARG A 247 14.15 10.98 -10.37
CA ARG A 247 14.22 9.75 -9.53
C ARG A 247 13.06 8.77 -9.83
N TRP A 248 12.07 9.22 -10.60
CA TRP A 248 10.94 8.42 -11.02
C TRP A 248 11.32 7.45 -12.13
N THR A 249 11.10 6.17 -11.88
CA THR A 249 11.30 5.12 -12.86
C THR A 249 9.97 4.87 -13.56
N TRP A 250 9.91 5.15 -14.86
CA TRP A 250 8.69 4.96 -15.65
C TRP A 250 8.42 3.47 -15.83
N TYR A 251 7.24 3.02 -15.42
CA TYR A 251 6.81 1.63 -15.60
C TYR A 251 5.71 1.54 -16.64
N ARG A 252 5.91 0.70 -17.67
CA ARG A 252 4.81 0.18 -18.49
C ARG A 252 4.51 -1.22 -17.98
N GLN A 253 3.27 -1.49 -17.61
CA GLN A 253 2.82 -2.87 -17.42
C GLN A 253 3.07 -3.63 -18.72
N SER A 254 3.89 -4.68 -18.66
CA SER A 254 4.09 -5.59 -19.79
C SER A 254 2.85 -6.46 -19.92
N PHE A 255 2.02 -6.21 -20.94
CA PHE A 255 0.99 -7.15 -21.36
C PHE A 255 1.62 -8.11 -22.38
N THR A 256 1.87 -9.34 -21.98
CA THR A 256 2.07 -10.44 -22.93
C THR A 256 0.68 -10.89 -23.39
N VAL A 257 0.24 -10.41 -24.54
CA VAL A 257 -0.91 -11.00 -25.24
C VAL A 257 -0.38 -12.25 -25.95
N SER A 258 -0.62 -13.42 -25.38
CA SER A 258 -0.42 -14.69 -26.08
C SER A 258 -1.58 -14.91 -27.07
N GLY A 259 -1.27 -14.89 -28.36
CA GLY A 259 -2.11 -15.50 -29.39
C GLY A 259 -2.76 -14.53 -30.37
N PHE A 260 -2.19 -14.40 -31.55
CA PHE A 260 -2.94 -14.29 -32.80
C PHE A 260 -2.16 -15.06 -33.88
N GLU A 261 -2.72 -16.20 -34.30
CA GLU A 261 -2.29 -16.92 -35.49
C GLU A 261 -2.46 -16.02 -36.71
N GLN A 262 -1.38 -15.85 -37.46
CA GLN A 262 -1.37 -15.12 -38.70
C GLN A 262 -1.84 -16.05 -39.82
N LEU A 263 -3.13 -16.03 -40.12
CA LEU A 263 -3.66 -16.59 -41.37
C LEU A 263 -3.17 -15.69 -42.52
N ASN A 264 -2.16 -16.16 -43.25
CA ASN A 264 -1.72 -15.57 -44.50
C ASN A 264 -2.81 -15.75 -45.57
N LEU A 265 -3.50 -14.66 -45.92
CA LEU A 265 -4.20 -14.54 -47.20
C LEU A 265 -3.16 -14.12 -48.24
N ILE A 266 -2.80 -15.02 -49.15
CA ILE A 266 -2.03 -14.70 -50.34
C ILE A 266 -3.04 -14.24 -51.41
N GLU A 267 -2.99 -12.96 -51.77
CA GLU A 267 -3.49 -12.49 -53.05
C GLU A 267 -2.38 -12.60 -54.11
N ARG A 268 -2.77 -13.19 -55.24
CA ARG A 268 -2.09 -13.34 -56.55
C ARG A 268 -1.24 -14.58 -56.76
#